data_AF-A0A1V5Z2B8-F1
#
_entry.id   AF-A0A1V5Z2B8-F1
#
_cell.length_a   1.000
_cell.length_b   1.000
_cell.length_c   1.000
_cell.angle_alpha   90.00
_cell.angle_beta   90.00
_cell.angle_gamma   90.00
#
_symmetry.space_group_name_H-M   'P 1'
#
loop_
_entity.id
_entity.type
_entity.pdbx_description
1 polymer ?
#
loop_
_entity_poly.entity_id
_entity_poly.type
_entity_poly.pdbx_seq_one_letter_code
_entity_poly.pdbx_strand_id
1 'polypeptide(L)'
;MAKHPESDKAQKELMQTTAGDWERERCSRHWNLAEGMGVMCFILFALWGVAYPFGVMAGSATAKILSEVMLGLGAAFILLAAPWLHKDTASSWGLGSPGALRRLLSESSPVKRALFVLLILLLFIGLNYINYQQWPRVVKFFNLHKTAMAGWNTSFPGIIGLFLFGGLLSSVIVIVCIRYDNFLSAFRTAMKIALPLFALIVLGALVQRGRHAFDHFTWNAFFTGVFGYVFWGFVQQLLFSAYLGTRLRKAFAPTKNEGSATASGTKIVAGALIASLSFSLLLYIVITNSNGTVLPWQVIPGLTLFLFPLSTLYLRFYFKDKKRMLVATLTGSCFGMIHINSYGLVAVTFLLGIFLSYVFMEERNRNLVALGFIHGLLGSSFSQFFSKGRAGALNVDYGVGPWNVDNPGWETLIFPALCLLFYGGIIVWYFRSASFHETETPRNLLS
;
A
#
# COMPACT_ATOMS: atom_id res chain seq x y z
N MET A 1 -45.61 12.41 6.12
CA MET A 1 -44.28 12.48 6.75
C MET A 1 -43.36 13.27 5.84
N ALA A 2 -43.13 14.55 6.14
CA ALA A 2 -42.20 15.38 5.36
C ALA A 2 -40.76 14.87 5.58
N LYS A 3 -40.07 14.49 4.51
CA LYS A 3 -38.63 14.19 4.57
C LYS A 3 -37.89 15.47 4.92
N HIS A 4 -37.07 15.41 5.98
CA HIS A 4 -36.28 16.56 6.41
C HIS A 4 -35.26 16.93 5.29
N PRO A 5 -35.17 18.20 4.86
CA PRO A 5 -34.25 18.59 3.79
C PRO A 5 -32.77 18.27 4.08
N GLU A 6 -32.39 18.14 5.35
CA GLU A 6 -31.05 17.71 5.75
C GLU A 6 -30.79 16.22 5.50
N SER A 7 -31.81 15.35 5.56
CA SER A 7 -31.63 13.92 5.24
C SER A 7 -31.37 13.72 3.75
N ASP A 8 -32.03 14.50 2.88
CA ASP A 8 -31.82 14.45 1.43
C ASP A 8 -30.45 15.02 1.03
N LYS A 9 -29.96 16.05 1.73
CA LYS A 9 -28.62 16.62 1.50
C LYS A 9 -27.52 15.67 1.99
N ALA A 10 -27.71 15.02 3.12
CA ALA A 10 -26.79 14.00 3.64
C ALA A 10 -26.76 12.74 2.75
N GLN A 11 -27.90 12.33 2.16
CA GLN A 11 -27.95 11.21 1.21
C GLN A 11 -27.25 11.53 -0.11
N LYS A 12 -27.30 12.79 -0.58
CA LYS A 12 -26.63 13.24 -1.81
C LYS A 12 -25.10 13.22 -1.74
N GLU A 13 -24.52 13.15 -0.54
CA GLU A 13 -23.07 13.12 -0.34
C GLU A 13 -22.53 11.71 -0.06
N LEU A 14 -23.36 10.66 -0.16
CA LEU A 14 -22.94 9.29 0.01
C LEU A 14 -22.75 8.59 -1.34
N MET A 15 -21.62 7.92 -1.49
CA MET A 15 -21.31 7.08 -2.64
C MET A 15 -21.09 5.64 -2.20
N GLN A 16 -21.73 4.71 -2.87
CA GLN A 16 -21.45 3.30 -2.69
C GLN A 16 -20.14 2.93 -3.37
N THR A 17 -19.19 2.40 -2.60
CA THR A 17 -17.89 1.95 -3.10
C THR A 17 -18.01 0.64 -3.86
N THR A 18 -16.94 0.23 -4.55
CA THR A 18 -16.87 -1.07 -5.23
C THR A 18 -17.13 -2.25 -4.30
N ALA A 19 -16.77 -2.13 -3.01
CA ALA A 19 -17.01 -3.17 -2.00
C ALA A 19 -18.45 -3.16 -1.43
N GLY A 20 -19.29 -2.20 -1.83
CA GLY A 20 -20.67 -2.07 -1.38
C GLY A 20 -20.86 -1.17 -0.15
N ASP A 21 -19.77 -0.71 0.47
CA ASP A 21 -19.80 0.20 1.63
C ASP A 21 -20.23 1.61 1.20
N TRP A 22 -20.99 2.30 2.06
CA TRP A 22 -21.39 3.70 1.86
C TRP A 22 -20.38 4.65 2.50
N GLU A 23 -19.82 5.55 1.69
CA GLU A 23 -18.83 6.53 2.14
C GLU A 23 -19.20 7.94 1.69
N ARG A 24 -18.77 8.94 2.46
CA ARG A 24 -18.89 10.34 2.06
C ARG A 24 -18.03 10.60 0.82
N GLU A 25 -18.58 11.28 -0.16
CA GLU A 25 -17.87 11.67 -1.37
C GLU A 25 -18.54 12.89 -2.01
N ARG A 26 -17.75 13.92 -2.30
CA ARG A 26 -18.21 15.15 -2.96
C ARG A 26 -17.99 15.11 -4.47
N CYS A 27 -16.96 14.40 -4.92
CA CYS A 27 -16.53 14.37 -6.31
C CYS A 27 -17.15 13.19 -7.07
N SER A 28 -17.22 13.32 -8.39
CA SER A 28 -17.73 12.25 -9.25
C SER A 28 -16.81 11.02 -9.27
N ARG A 29 -17.32 9.90 -9.76
CA ARG A 29 -16.53 8.69 -10.02
C ARG A 29 -15.41 8.92 -11.03
N HIS A 30 -15.68 9.75 -12.05
CA HIS A 30 -14.69 10.18 -13.04
C HIS A 30 -13.53 10.95 -12.41
N TRP A 31 -13.86 11.90 -11.54
CA TRP A 31 -12.84 12.65 -10.81
C TRP A 31 -11.98 11.72 -9.94
N ASN A 32 -12.61 10.79 -9.23
CA ASN A 32 -11.93 9.80 -8.41
C ASN A 32 -10.89 8.98 -9.21
N LEU A 33 -11.26 8.50 -10.41
CA LEU A 33 -10.32 7.77 -11.26
C LEU A 33 -9.20 8.68 -11.77
N ALA A 34 -9.57 9.85 -12.30
CA ALA A 34 -8.64 10.80 -12.89
C ALA A 34 -7.61 11.27 -11.88
N GLU A 35 -8.03 11.56 -10.65
CA GLU A 35 -7.15 11.95 -9.56
C GLU A 35 -6.24 10.80 -9.13
N GLY A 36 -6.79 9.60 -8.89
CA GLY A 36 -5.98 8.45 -8.47
C GLY A 36 -4.89 8.07 -9.50
N MET A 37 -5.26 7.99 -10.78
CA MET A 37 -4.30 7.70 -11.85
C MET A 37 -3.40 8.90 -12.14
N GLY A 38 -3.92 10.12 -12.02
CA GLY A 38 -3.18 11.37 -12.22
C GLY A 38 -2.07 11.56 -11.18
N VAL A 39 -2.33 11.22 -9.91
CA VAL A 39 -1.28 11.21 -8.87
C VAL A 39 -0.20 10.17 -9.18
N MET A 40 -0.57 8.98 -9.68
CA MET A 40 0.44 8.01 -10.09
C MET A 40 1.27 8.52 -11.27
N CYS A 41 0.64 9.13 -12.28
CA CYS A 41 1.35 9.80 -13.38
C CYS A 41 2.28 10.90 -12.87
N PHE A 42 1.82 11.73 -11.94
CA PHE A 42 2.60 12.79 -11.34
C PHE A 42 3.86 12.26 -10.62
N ILE A 43 3.70 11.23 -9.79
CA ILE A 43 4.81 10.60 -9.08
C ILE A 43 5.83 10.01 -10.07
N LEU A 44 5.36 9.26 -11.07
CA LEU A 44 6.23 8.68 -12.09
C LEU A 44 6.92 9.76 -12.93
N PHE A 45 6.23 10.85 -13.27
CA PHE A 45 6.82 11.94 -14.02
C PHE A 45 7.88 12.70 -13.21
N ALA A 46 7.61 13.00 -11.94
CA ALA A 46 8.58 13.64 -11.06
C ALA A 46 9.86 12.79 -10.91
N LEU A 47 9.71 11.47 -10.73
CA LEU A 47 10.84 10.55 -10.56
C LEU A 47 11.55 10.22 -11.88
N TRP A 48 10.82 9.90 -12.95
CA TRP A 48 11.39 9.34 -14.18
C TRP A 48 11.41 10.32 -15.35
N GLY A 49 10.52 11.32 -15.35
CA GLY A 49 10.55 12.40 -16.34
C GLY A 49 11.47 13.57 -15.96
N VAL A 50 11.63 13.83 -14.66
CA VAL A 50 12.43 14.95 -14.16
C VAL A 50 13.70 14.48 -13.43
N ALA A 51 13.56 13.73 -12.34
CA ALA A 51 14.71 13.36 -11.52
C ALA A 51 15.71 12.46 -12.25
N TYR A 52 15.24 11.47 -13.02
CA TYR A 52 16.15 10.59 -13.74
C TYR A 52 16.95 11.29 -14.85
N PRO A 53 16.34 11.96 -15.85
CA PRO A 53 17.10 12.50 -16.97
C PRO A 53 17.98 13.67 -16.55
N PHE A 54 17.48 14.54 -15.68
CA PHE A 54 18.18 15.76 -15.31
C PHE A 54 18.99 15.61 -14.01
N GLY A 55 18.44 14.95 -12.99
CA GLY A 55 19.11 14.77 -11.70
C GLY A 55 20.17 13.68 -11.70
N VAL A 56 19.86 12.53 -12.32
CA VAL A 56 20.77 11.35 -12.34
C VAL A 56 21.67 11.39 -13.57
N MET A 57 21.13 11.41 -14.79
CA MET A 57 21.95 11.35 -16.00
C MET A 57 22.76 12.65 -16.23
N ALA A 58 22.14 13.82 -16.06
CA ALA A 58 22.82 15.11 -16.25
C ALA A 58 23.46 15.68 -14.95
N GLY A 59 23.31 15.01 -13.80
CA GLY A 59 23.91 15.43 -12.53
C GLY A 59 23.40 16.76 -11.97
N SER A 60 22.23 17.24 -12.39
CA SER A 60 21.68 18.53 -11.96
C SER A 60 21.13 18.48 -10.54
N ALA A 61 21.82 19.14 -9.61
CA ALA A 61 21.33 19.32 -8.24
C ALA A 61 19.98 20.06 -8.19
N THR A 62 19.76 21.01 -9.10
CA THR A 62 18.49 21.76 -9.22
C THR A 62 17.34 20.83 -9.59
N ALA A 63 17.54 19.91 -10.53
CA ALA A 63 16.49 18.96 -10.91
C ALA A 63 16.16 18.00 -9.78
N LYS A 64 17.16 17.56 -9.00
CA LYS A 64 16.94 16.77 -7.79
C LYS A 64 16.06 17.53 -6.79
N ILE A 65 16.44 18.74 -6.43
CA ILE A 65 15.66 19.59 -5.49
C ILE A 65 14.24 19.82 -6.04
N LEU A 66 14.11 20.15 -7.32
CA LEU A 66 12.81 20.38 -7.96
C LEU A 66 11.90 19.15 -7.83
N SER A 67 12.42 17.95 -8.14
CA SER A 67 11.65 16.71 -8.01
C SER A 67 11.27 16.38 -6.56
N GLU A 68 12.15 16.64 -5.59
CA GLU A 68 11.87 16.48 -4.16
C GLU A 68 10.75 17.44 -3.70
N VAL A 69 10.80 18.70 -4.16
CA VAL A 69 9.74 19.70 -3.91
C VAL A 69 8.42 19.26 -4.53
N MET A 70 8.43 18.80 -5.79
CA MET A 70 7.23 18.27 -6.45
C MET A 70 6.61 17.13 -5.65
N LEU A 71 7.40 16.14 -5.24
CA LEU A 71 6.91 15.01 -4.44
C LEU A 71 6.41 15.46 -3.07
N GLY A 72 7.08 16.43 -2.43
CA GLY A 72 6.64 17.04 -1.18
C GLY A 72 5.28 17.75 -1.31
N LEU A 73 5.08 18.53 -2.37
CA LEU A 73 3.80 19.17 -2.68
C LEU A 73 2.71 18.14 -3.00
N GLY A 74 3.04 17.07 -3.73
CA GLY A 74 2.14 15.96 -3.99
C GLY A 74 1.71 15.26 -2.69
N ALA A 75 2.66 15.00 -1.77
CA ALA A 75 2.35 14.44 -0.46
C ALA A 75 1.46 15.38 0.37
N ALA A 76 1.72 16.69 0.35
CA ALA A 76 0.88 17.69 1.03
C ALA A 76 -0.54 17.72 0.44
N PHE A 77 -0.68 17.66 -0.88
CA PHE A 77 -1.98 17.55 -1.55
C PHE A 77 -2.73 16.29 -1.09
N ILE A 78 -2.08 15.14 -1.13
CA ILE A 78 -2.67 13.85 -0.73
C ILE A 78 -3.12 13.88 0.73
N LEU A 79 -2.31 14.41 1.64
CA LEU A 79 -2.58 14.33 3.08
C LEU A 79 -3.51 15.43 3.60
N LEU A 80 -3.55 16.60 2.95
CA LEU A 80 -4.26 17.77 3.46
C LEU A 80 -5.41 18.22 2.56
N ALA A 81 -5.18 18.30 1.24
CA ALA A 81 -6.15 18.86 0.31
C ALA A 81 -7.18 17.82 -0.15
N ALA A 82 -6.73 16.63 -0.55
CA ALA A 82 -7.61 15.59 -1.09
C ALA A 82 -8.66 15.09 -0.08
N PRO A 83 -8.35 14.86 1.21
CA PRO A 83 -9.36 14.45 2.19
C PRO A 83 -10.45 15.50 2.37
N TRP A 84 -10.08 16.78 2.33
CA TRP A 84 -11.02 17.89 2.42
C TRP A 84 -11.89 18.01 1.15
N LEU A 85 -11.28 17.93 -0.03
CA LEU A 85 -11.97 18.00 -1.32
C LEU A 85 -13.04 16.90 -1.42
N HIS A 86 -12.68 15.69 -1.00
CA HIS A 86 -13.51 14.50 -1.09
C HIS A 86 -14.42 14.22 0.11
N LYS A 87 -14.28 15.00 1.19
CA LYS A 87 -14.94 14.75 2.48
C LYS A 87 -14.64 13.35 3.04
N ASP A 88 -13.41 12.87 2.83
CA ASP A 88 -12.98 11.59 3.38
C ASP A 88 -13.00 11.60 4.91
N THR A 89 -13.37 10.47 5.49
CA THR A 89 -13.31 10.26 6.93
C THR A 89 -12.01 9.55 7.27
N ALA A 90 -11.53 9.70 8.52
CA ALA A 90 -10.41 8.91 8.99
C ALA A 90 -10.67 7.39 8.83
N SER A 91 -11.91 6.95 9.06
CA SER A 91 -12.31 5.56 8.85
C SER A 91 -12.17 5.11 7.39
N SER A 92 -12.49 5.97 6.39
CA SER A 92 -12.31 5.62 4.97
C SER A 92 -10.83 5.47 4.59
N TRP A 93 -9.93 6.07 5.37
CA TRP A 93 -8.49 5.88 5.24
C TRP A 93 -7.94 4.73 6.09
N GLY A 94 -8.78 4.03 6.85
CA GLY A 94 -8.35 2.99 7.78
C GLY A 94 -7.64 3.52 9.03
N LEU A 95 -7.87 4.79 9.35
CA LEU A 95 -7.38 5.51 10.53
C LEU A 95 -8.45 5.57 11.62
N GLY A 96 -8.00 5.65 12.86
CA GLY A 96 -8.84 5.92 14.03
C GLY A 96 -9.31 7.38 14.08
N SER A 97 -10.07 7.71 15.11
CA SER A 97 -10.41 9.10 15.40
C SER A 97 -10.69 9.28 16.89
N PRO A 98 -10.46 10.48 17.45
CA PRO A 98 -10.80 10.77 18.85
C PRO A 98 -12.26 10.48 19.16
N GLY A 99 -13.17 10.81 18.22
CA GLY A 99 -14.61 10.55 18.37
C GLY A 99 -14.95 9.06 18.40
N ALA A 100 -14.35 8.26 17.51
CA ALA A 100 -14.54 6.81 17.51
C ALA A 100 -13.96 6.16 18.77
N LEU A 101 -12.79 6.60 19.23
CA LEU A 101 -12.18 6.11 20.46
C LEU A 101 -13.02 6.47 21.68
N ARG A 102 -13.50 7.71 21.79
CA ARG A 102 -14.40 8.13 22.87
C ARG A 102 -15.65 7.25 22.91
N ARG A 103 -16.26 7.00 21.74
CA ARG A 103 -17.45 6.15 21.62
C ARG A 103 -17.16 4.71 22.06
N LEU A 104 -16.05 4.14 21.57
CA LEU A 104 -15.60 2.80 21.94
C LEU A 104 -15.44 2.67 23.46
N LEU A 105 -14.80 3.66 24.09
CA LEU A 105 -14.62 3.67 25.54
C LEU A 105 -15.95 3.83 26.28
N SER A 106 -16.83 4.74 25.85
CA SER A 106 -18.12 4.97 26.52
C SER A 106 -19.09 3.79 26.40
N GLU A 107 -19.10 3.09 25.28
CA GLU A 107 -20.05 2.00 25.00
C GLU A 107 -19.51 0.62 25.43
N SER A 108 -18.21 0.50 25.72
CA SER A 108 -17.62 -0.76 26.19
C SER A 108 -18.00 -1.10 27.63
N SER A 109 -18.05 -2.39 27.94
CA SER A 109 -18.16 -2.88 29.32
C SER A 109 -16.98 -2.41 30.18
N PRO A 110 -17.12 -2.32 31.52
CA PRO A 110 -16.06 -1.81 32.40
C PRO A 110 -14.72 -2.52 32.22
N VAL A 111 -14.74 -3.86 32.09
CA VAL A 111 -13.54 -4.67 31.86
C VAL A 111 -12.89 -4.34 30.51
N LYS A 112 -13.68 -4.31 29.42
CA LYS A 112 -13.15 -3.98 28.08
C LYS A 112 -12.59 -2.57 28.03
N ARG A 113 -13.28 -1.61 28.66
CA ARG A 113 -12.83 -0.22 28.79
C ARG A 113 -11.48 -0.14 29.51
N ALA A 114 -11.34 -0.82 30.66
CA ALA A 114 -10.10 -0.86 31.42
C ALA A 114 -8.94 -1.45 30.58
N LEU A 115 -9.21 -2.52 29.83
CA LEU A 115 -8.21 -3.13 28.93
C LEU A 115 -7.79 -2.18 27.80
N PHE A 116 -8.73 -1.45 27.18
CA PHE A 116 -8.38 -0.46 26.16
C PHE A 116 -7.57 0.70 26.73
N VAL A 117 -7.97 1.23 27.90
CA VAL A 117 -7.22 2.31 28.56
C VAL A 117 -5.80 1.84 28.91
N LEU A 118 -5.66 0.65 29.48
CA LEU A 118 -4.36 0.06 29.79
C LEU A 118 -3.50 -0.11 28.53
N LEU A 119 -4.08 -0.64 27.45
CA LEU A 119 -3.38 -0.80 26.16
C LEU A 119 -2.91 0.55 25.61
N ILE A 120 -3.76 1.58 25.62
CA ILE A 120 -3.43 2.91 25.13
C ILE A 120 -2.30 3.52 25.96
N LEU A 121 -2.37 3.40 27.29
CA LEU A 121 -1.32 3.89 28.19
C LEU A 121 0.00 3.16 27.96
N LEU A 122 -0.01 1.83 27.85
CA LEU A 122 1.20 1.04 27.59
C LEU A 122 1.83 1.41 26.25
N LEU A 123 1.04 1.57 25.19
CA LEU A 123 1.53 2.01 23.88
C LEU A 123 2.10 3.42 23.95
N PHE A 124 1.40 4.36 24.59
CA PHE A 124 1.85 5.73 24.72
C PHE A 124 3.19 5.84 25.48
N ILE A 125 3.29 5.17 26.64
CA ILE A 125 4.49 5.15 27.47
C ILE A 125 5.63 4.44 26.72
N GLY A 126 5.35 3.30 26.09
CA GLY A 126 6.34 2.53 25.34
C GLY A 126 6.92 3.30 24.15
N LEU A 127 6.07 3.99 23.38
CA LEU A 127 6.53 4.83 22.26
C LEU A 127 7.39 6.01 22.73
N ASN A 128 7.00 6.67 23.83
CA ASN A 128 7.82 7.74 24.42
C ASN A 128 9.17 7.23 24.94
N TYR A 129 9.17 6.07 25.59
CA TYR A 129 10.39 5.43 26.05
C TYR A 129 11.33 5.11 24.88
N ILE A 130 10.80 4.53 23.80
CA ILE A 130 11.58 4.25 22.58
C ILE A 130 12.10 5.55 21.96
N ASN A 131 11.27 6.60 21.87
CA ASN A 131 11.67 7.91 21.35
C ASN A 131 12.84 8.51 22.15
N TYR A 132 12.78 8.42 23.48
CA TYR A 132 13.88 8.85 24.34
C TYR A 132 15.17 8.06 24.09
N GLN A 133 15.08 6.73 24.09
CA GLN A 133 16.25 5.86 23.89
C GLN A 133 16.86 6.01 22.50
N GLN A 134 16.03 6.32 21.49
CA GLN A 134 16.45 6.44 20.10
C GLN A 134 16.59 7.90 19.63
N TRP A 135 16.62 8.87 20.55
CA TRP A 135 16.68 10.30 20.22
C TRP A 135 17.79 10.66 19.22
N PRO A 136 19.03 10.15 19.31
CA PRO A 136 20.06 10.43 18.31
C PRO A 136 19.65 10.02 16.88
N ARG A 137 18.87 8.95 16.73
CA ARG A 137 18.34 8.52 15.43
C ARG A 137 17.22 9.44 14.95
N VAL A 138 16.35 9.88 15.86
CA VAL A 138 15.28 10.86 15.57
C VAL A 138 15.90 12.18 15.10
N VAL A 139 16.93 12.67 15.80
CA VAL A 139 17.69 13.87 15.42
C VAL A 139 18.29 13.73 14.03
N LYS A 140 18.88 12.58 13.71
CA LYS A 140 19.41 12.33 12.37
C LYS A 140 18.29 12.28 11.32
N PHE A 141 17.19 11.59 11.61
CA PHE A 141 16.07 11.41 10.70
C PHE A 141 15.39 12.74 10.33
N PHE A 142 15.11 13.59 11.32
CA PHE A 142 14.53 14.92 11.11
C PHE A 142 15.56 16.00 10.77
N ASN A 143 16.82 15.61 10.54
CA ASN A 143 17.91 16.51 10.22
C ASN A 143 18.14 17.63 11.28
N LEU A 144 17.86 17.34 12.55
CA LEU A 144 17.95 18.28 13.69
C LEU A 144 19.36 18.36 14.28
N HIS A 145 20.34 17.65 13.71
CA HIS A 145 21.70 17.52 14.26
C HIS A 145 22.46 18.86 14.34
N LYS A 146 22.06 19.88 13.57
CA LYS A 146 22.63 21.23 13.60
C LYS A 146 21.88 22.19 14.54
N THR A 147 20.91 21.69 15.29
CA THR A 147 20.06 22.49 16.19
C THR A 147 20.35 22.13 17.64
N ALA A 148 19.93 22.99 18.57
CA ALA A 148 19.98 22.69 20.01
C ALA A 148 19.18 21.44 20.40
N MET A 149 18.31 20.93 19.52
CA MET A 149 17.51 19.71 19.76
C MET A 149 18.35 18.44 19.82
N ALA A 150 19.57 18.45 19.27
CA ALA A 150 20.44 17.28 19.25
C ALA A 150 20.71 16.70 20.65
N GLY A 151 20.85 17.57 21.67
CA GLY A 151 21.13 17.22 23.05
C GLY A 151 19.91 17.17 23.97
N TRP A 152 18.68 17.16 23.44
CA TRP A 152 17.48 17.20 24.29
C TRP A 152 17.34 16.01 25.25
N ASN A 153 17.91 14.86 24.94
CA ASN A 153 17.88 13.69 25.84
C ASN A 153 18.85 13.78 27.02
N THR A 154 19.78 14.76 27.05
CA THR A 154 20.79 14.89 28.11
C THR A 154 20.80 16.27 28.76
N SER A 155 19.89 17.16 28.40
CA SER A 155 19.86 18.55 28.88
C SER A 155 18.48 18.96 29.41
N PHE A 156 18.48 19.86 30.40
CA PHE A 156 17.28 20.56 30.86
C PHE A 156 17.29 22.00 30.29
N PRO A 157 16.18 22.51 29.70
CA PRO A 157 14.84 21.92 29.64
C PRO A 157 14.60 20.98 28.44
N GLY A 158 15.63 20.59 27.69
CA GLY A 158 15.53 19.74 26.50
C GLY A 158 14.71 18.46 26.69
N ILE A 159 14.82 17.79 27.85
CA ILE A 159 14.05 16.59 28.18
C ILE A 159 12.54 16.86 28.16
N ILE A 160 12.09 18.04 28.61
CA ILE A 160 10.68 18.43 28.53
C ILE A 160 10.26 18.54 27.06
N GLY A 161 11.07 19.19 26.22
CA GLY A 161 10.84 19.30 24.78
C GLY A 161 10.76 17.93 24.10
N LEU A 162 11.63 17.00 24.46
CA LEU A 162 11.64 15.62 23.96
C LEU A 162 10.34 14.90 24.31
N PHE A 163 9.87 14.97 25.56
CA PHE A 163 8.62 14.34 25.98
C PHE A 163 7.38 15.00 25.39
N LEU A 164 7.39 16.32 25.15
CA LEU A 164 6.31 16.98 24.43
C LEU A 164 6.25 16.53 22.97
N PHE A 165 7.40 16.47 22.30
CA PHE A 165 7.51 16.00 20.92
C PHE A 165 7.09 14.52 20.79
N GLY A 166 7.68 13.65 21.61
CA GLY A 166 7.37 12.23 21.65
C GLY A 166 5.92 11.96 22.08
N GLY A 167 5.41 12.76 23.02
CA GLY A 167 4.04 12.72 23.51
C GLY A 167 3.03 13.08 22.44
N LEU A 168 3.29 14.13 21.65
CA LEU A 168 2.45 14.48 20.51
C LEU A 168 2.41 13.36 19.48
N LEU A 169 3.57 12.85 19.06
CA LEU A 169 3.65 11.78 18.06
C LEU A 169 2.97 10.49 18.55
N SER A 170 3.23 10.10 19.80
CA SER A 170 2.61 8.93 20.43
C SER A 170 1.10 9.10 20.54
N SER A 171 0.61 10.31 20.88
CA SER A 171 -0.83 10.61 20.92
C SER A 171 -1.47 10.44 19.55
N VAL A 172 -0.84 10.95 18.48
CA VAL A 172 -1.32 10.78 17.12
C VAL A 172 -1.43 9.29 16.77
N ILE A 173 -0.41 8.49 17.11
CA ILE A 173 -0.43 7.06 16.84
C ILE A 173 -1.58 6.37 17.59
N VAL A 174 -1.67 6.55 18.91
CA VAL A 174 -2.64 5.81 19.74
C VAL A 174 -4.08 6.34 19.63
N ILE A 175 -4.30 7.59 19.22
CA ILE A 175 -5.65 8.16 19.13
C ILE A 175 -6.16 8.19 17.68
N VAL A 176 -5.26 8.44 16.72
CA VAL A 176 -5.64 8.74 15.33
C VAL A 176 -5.20 7.65 14.37
N CYS A 177 -4.05 7.00 14.56
CA CYS A 177 -3.61 5.96 13.61
C CYS A 177 -4.32 4.62 13.83
N ILE A 178 -4.58 4.22 15.09
CA ILE A 178 -5.12 2.90 15.40
C ILE A 178 -6.66 2.89 15.37
N ARG A 179 -7.23 2.03 14.52
CA ARG A 179 -8.66 1.64 14.57
C ARG A 179 -8.89 0.46 15.49
N TYR A 180 -9.18 0.72 16.76
CA TYR A 180 -9.39 -0.34 17.75
C TYR A 180 -10.66 -1.17 17.53
N ASP A 181 -11.68 -0.58 16.91
CA ASP A 181 -12.98 -1.19 16.64
C ASP A 181 -12.87 -2.43 15.73
N ASN A 182 -11.97 -2.39 14.75
CA ASN A 182 -11.83 -3.45 13.75
C ASN A 182 -10.43 -4.12 13.71
N PHE A 183 -9.50 -3.72 14.59
CA PHE A 183 -8.09 -4.18 14.54
C PHE A 183 -7.96 -5.70 14.46
N LEU A 184 -8.60 -6.44 15.39
CA LEU A 184 -8.49 -7.91 15.43
C LEU A 184 -9.09 -8.58 14.18
N SER A 185 -10.22 -8.06 13.68
CA SER A 185 -10.85 -8.55 12.46
C SER A 185 -9.94 -8.34 11.25
N ALA A 186 -9.46 -7.12 11.07
CA ALA A 186 -8.56 -6.74 9.99
C ALA A 186 -7.25 -7.54 10.04
N PHE A 187 -6.61 -7.60 11.21
CA PHE A 187 -5.37 -8.34 11.42
C PHE A 187 -5.55 -9.82 11.14
N ARG A 188 -6.61 -10.45 11.65
CA ARG A 188 -6.90 -11.87 11.39
C ARG A 188 -7.11 -12.13 9.90
N THR A 189 -7.90 -11.32 9.21
CA THR A 189 -8.16 -11.51 7.78
C THR A 189 -6.86 -11.38 6.98
N ALA A 190 -6.09 -10.35 7.27
CA ALA A 190 -4.91 -10.06 6.49
C ALA A 190 -3.74 -11.03 6.84
N MET A 191 -3.68 -11.60 8.06
CA MET A 191 -2.78 -12.72 8.40
C MET A 191 -3.10 -14.02 7.65
N LYS A 192 -4.37 -14.27 7.28
CA LYS A 192 -4.72 -15.42 6.41
C LYS A 192 -4.11 -15.32 5.02
N ILE A 193 -3.75 -14.11 4.58
CA ILE A 193 -3.04 -13.87 3.32
C ILE A 193 -1.53 -13.83 3.57
N ALA A 194 -1.11 -13.17 4.65
CA ALA A 194 0.31 -13.00 4.96
C ALA A 194 1.02 -14.32 5.30
N LEU A 195 0.42 -15.21 6.09
CA LEU A 195 1.07 -16.46 6.49
C LEU A 195 1.37 -17.39 5.29
N PRO A 196 0.44 -17.62 4.34
CA PRO A 196 0.76 -18.33 3.11
C PRO A 196 1.87 -17.66 2.30
N LEU A 197 1.85 -16.33 2.16
CA LEU A 197 2.91 -15.60 1.45
C LEU A 197 4.26 -15.71 2.15
N PHE A 198 4.28 -15.65 3.48
CA PHE A 198 5.48 -15.88 4.27
C PHE A 198 6.03 -17.30 4.08
N ALA A 199 5.16 -18.31 4.14
CA ALA A 199 5.55 -19.69 3.87
C ALA A 199 6.12 -19.84 2.45
N LEU A 200 5.51 -19.19 1.45
CA LEU A 200 6.03 -19.15 0.09
C LEU A 200 7.43 -18.50 0.03
N ILE A 201 7.65 -17.34 0.68
CA ILE A 201 8.97 -16.70 0.76
C ILE A 201 10.02 -17.65 1.33
N VAL A 202 9.69 -18.33 2.45
CA VAL A 202 10.60 -19.28 3.11
C VAL A 202 10.88 -20.50 2.22
N LEU A 203 9.84 -21.07 1.60
CA LEU A 203 9.98 -22.18 0.65
C LEU A 203 10.81 -21.78 -0.56
N GLY A 204 10.60 -20.59 -1.11
CA GLY A 204 11.40 -20.07 -2.22
C GLY A 204 12.88 -19.98 -1.85
N ALA A 205 13.20 -19.51 -0.63
CA ALA A 205 14.57 -19.45 -0.14
C ALA A 205 15.19 -20.86 0.03
N LEU A 206 14.41 -21.81 0.56
CA LEU A 206 14.81 -23.22 0.70
C LEU A 206 15.05 -23.90 -0.65
N VAL A 207 14.17 -23.71 -1.63
CA VAL A 207 14.33 -24.30 -2.98
C VAL A 207 15.57 -23.73 -3.64
N GLN A 208 15.84 -22.42 -3.46
CA GLN A 208 16.94 -21.76 -4.11
C GLN A 208 18.31 -22.08 -3.49
N ARG A 209 18.41 -22.10 -2.15
CA ARG A 209 19.70 -22.17 -1.43
C ARG A 209 19.79 -23.32 -0.43
N GLY A 210 18.78 -24.18 -0.35
CA GLY A 210 18.72 -25.23 0.66
C GLY A 210 18.75 -24.65 2.08
N ARG A 211 19.41 -25.36 3.00
CA ARG A 211 19.55 -24.93 4.41
C ARG A 211 20.41 -23.67 4.57
N HIS A 212 21.28 -23.36 3.61
CA HIS A 212 22.13 -22.17 3.64
C HIS A 212 21.35 -20.85 3.61
N ALA A 213 20.06 -20.88 3.24
CA ALA A 213 19.17 -19.73 3.38
C ALA A 213 19.08 -19.19 4.82
N PHE A 214 19.43 -19.99 5.83
CA PHE A 214 19.29 -19.66 7.25
C PHE A 214 20.62 -19.40 7.98
N ASP A 215 21.77 -19.52 7.33
CA ASP A 215 23.09 -19.43 7.99
C ASP A 215 23.32 -18.12 8.76
N HIS A 216 22.59 -17.06 8.39
CA HIS A 216 22.66 -15.73 9.01
C HIS A 216 21.30 -15.27 9.56
N PHE A 217 20.34 -16.18 9.67
CA PHE A 217 19.03 -15.88 10.23
C PHE A 217 19.14 -15.81 11.76
N THR A 218 18.75 -14.68 12.32
CA THR A 218 18.55 -14.57 13.77
C THR A 218 17.14 -14.07 14.04
N TRP A 219 16.50 -14.66 15.03
CA TRP A 219 15.17 -14.22 15.48
C TRP A 219 15.18 -12.75 15.88
N ASN A 220 16.25 -12.29 16.51
CA ASN A 220 16.35 -10.91 16.97
C ASN A 220 16.39 -9.90 15.81
N ALA A 221 17.19 -10.17 14.77
CA ALA A 221 17.21 -9.33 13.58
C ALA A 221 15.87 -9.38 12.82
N PHE A 222 15.27 -10.56 12.73
CA PHE A 222 13.97 -10.74 12.09
C PHE A 222 12.87 -9.93 12.78
N PHE A 223 12.69 -10.09 14.09
CA PHE A 223 11.67 -9.34 14.83
C PHE A 223 11.95 -7.84 14.86
N THR A 224 13.22 -7.43 14.97
CA THR A 224 13.60 -6.01 14.85
C THR A 224 13.19 -5.46 13.48
N GLY A 225 13.41 -6.22 12.41
CA GLY A 225 12.94 -5.90 11.08
C GLY A 225 11.42 -5.76 11.04
N VAL A 226 10.69 -6.80 11.47
CA VAL A 226 9.22 -6.84 11.42
C VAL A 226 8.60 -5.66 12.15
N PHE A 227 9.01 -5.40 13.40
CA PHE A 227 8.46 -4.32 14.22
C PHE A 227 8.94 -2.93 13.76
N GLY A 228 10.20 -2.81 13.32
CA GLY A 228 10.74 -1.56 12.77
C GLY A 228 10.05 -1.16 11.46
N TYR A 229 9.75 -2.13 10.60
CA TYR A 229 9.06 -1.89 9.33
C TYR A 229 7.56 -1.63 9.49
N VAL A 230 6.94 -1.81 10.66
CA VAL A 230 5.50 -1.49 10.83
C VAL A 230 5.21 -0.04 10.50
N PHE A 231 6.07 0.88 10.95
CA PHE A 231 5.92 2.31 10.71
C PHE A 231 6.13 2.66 9.24
N TRP A 232 7.16 2.08 8.61
CA TRP A 232 7.42 2.29 7.18
C TRP A 232 6.30 1.70 6.31
N GLY A 233 5.87 0.49 6.63
CA GLY A 233 4.74 -0.17 6.03
C GLY A 233 3.45 0.64 6.20
N PHE A 234 3.22 1.25 7.36
CA PHE A 234 2.09 2.16 7.58
C PHE A 234 2.12 3.35 6.63
N VAL A 235 3.27 4.02 6.48
CA VAL A 235 3.42 5.17 5.56
C VAL A 235 3.20 4.75 4.10
N GLN A 236 3.75 3.62 3.68
CA GLN A 236 3.51 3.12 2.32
C GLN A 236 2.03 2.76 2.11
N GLN A 237 1.40 2.12 3.09
CA GLN A 237 -0.03 1.76 3.00
C GLN A 237 -0.95 2.99 3.11
N LEU A 238 -0.50 4.09 3.69
CA LEU A 238 -1.20 5.37 3.66
C LEU A 238 -1.33 5.89 2.22
N LEU A 239 -0.28 5.77 1.40
CA LEU A 239 -0.34 6.14 0.00
C LEU A 239 -1.19 5.14 -0.80
N PHE A 240 -0.89 3.85 -0.69
CA PHE A 240 -1.47 2.85 -1.61
C PHE A 240 -2.87 2.38 -1.18
N SER A 241 -3.03 1.95 0.07
CA SER A 241 -4.32 1.43 0.54
C SER A 241 -5.27 2.56 0.95
N ALA A 242 -4.79 3.57 1.68
CA ALA A 242 -5.63 4.66 2.16
C ALA A 242 -5.95 5.66 1.05
N TYR A 243 -4.97 6.31 0.44
CA TYR A 243 -5.25 7.32 -0.58
C TYR A 243 -5.71 6.70 -1.90
N LEU A 244 -4.81 6.00 -2.62
CA LEU A 244 -5.11 5.44 -3.95
C LEU A 244 -6.26 4.43 -3.89
N GLY A 245 -6.25 3.54 -2.90
CA GLY A 245 -7.33 2.58 -2.68
C GLY A 245 -8.68 3.24 -2.40
N THR A 246 -8.73 4.42 -1.76
CA THR A 246 -9.97 5.20 -1.59
C THR A 246 -10.44 5.80 -2.89
N ARG A 247 -9.56 6.51 -3.62
CA ARG A 247 -9.92 7.10 -4.91
C ARG A 247 -10.42 6.03 -5.87
N LEU A 248 -9.71 4.93 -6.00
CA LEU A 248 -10.05 3.87 -6.95
C LEU A 248 -11.29 3.07 -6.54
N ARG A 249 -11.52 2.77 -5.26
CA ARG A 249 -12.77 2.06 -4.86
C ARG A 249 -14.01 2.93 -4.96
N LYS A 250 -13.85 4.26 -4.99
CA LYS A 250 -14.95 5.21 -5.24
C LYS A 250 -15.12 5.49 -6.74
N ALA A 251 -14.08 5.30 -7.55
CA ALA A 251 -14.16 5.42 -9.01
C ALA A 251 -15.11 4.40 -9.66
N PHE A 252 -15.31 3.22 -9.07
CA PHE A 252 -16.15 2.18 -9.67
C PHE A 252 -17.37 1.86 -8.81
N ALA A 253 -18.55 1.80 -9.45
CA ALA A 253 -19.77 1.33 -8.78
C ALA A 253 -19.63 -0.16 -8.42
N PRO A 254 -20.30 -0.64 -7.35
CA PRO A 254 -20.29 -2.05 -7.02
C PRO A 254 -20.79 -2.91 -8.18
N THR A 255 -20.41 -4.19 -8.16
CA THR A 255 -20.93 -5.17 -9.11
C THR A 255 -22.44 -5.34 -8.83
N LYS A 256 -23.30 -5.13 -9.83
CA LYS A 256 -24.74 -5.42 -9.68
C LYS A 256 -24.86 -6.92 -9.38
N ASN A 257 -25.62 -7.28 -8.35
CA ASN A 257 -25.89 -8.67 -7.96
C ASN A 257 -26.77 -9.40 -8.99
N GLU A 258 -26.42 -9.34 -10.28
CA GLU A 258 -26.98 -10.22 -11.29
C GLU A 258 -26.26 -11.56 -11.14
N GLY A 259 -26.85 -12.41 -10.27
CA GLY A 259 -26.43 -13.79 -9.99
C GLY A 259 -24.94 -14.03 -10.14
N SER A 260 -24.15 -13.76 -9.09
CA SER A 260 -22.73 -14.10 -9.10
C SER A 260 -22.60 -15.62 -9.28
N ALA A 261 -22.51 -16.07 -10.53
CA ALA A 261 -22.21 -17.43 -10.85
C ALA A 261 -20.78 -17.63 -10.35
N THR A 262 -20.64 -18.19 -9.15
CA THR A 262 -19.36 -18.62 -8.63
C THR A 262 -18.81 -19.57 -9.68
N ALA A 263 -17.72 -19.18 -10.35
CA ALA A 263 -17.09 -20.05 -11.32
C ALA A 263 -16.83 -21.41 -10.65
N SER A 264 -17.12 -22.50 -11.35
CA SER A 264 -16.84 -23.83 -10.82
C SER A 264 -15.38 -23.93 -10.41
N GLY A 265 -15.09 -24.69 -9.35
CA GLY A 265 -13.72 -24.89 -8.88
C GLY A 265 -12.77 -25.32 -10.01
N THR A 266 -13.27 -26.10 -10.96
CA THR A 266 -12.54 -26.52 -12.17
C THR A 266 -12.10 -25.34 -13.05
N LYS A 267 -12.96 -24.33 -13.28
CA LYS A 267 -12.58 -23.14 -14.06
C LYS A 267 -11.48 -22.32 -13.37
N ILE A 268 -11.56 -22.21 -12.05
CA ILE A 268 -10.54 -21.52 -11.25
C ILE A 268 -9.21 -22.25 -11.33
N VAL A 269 -9.21 -23.58 -11.12
CA VAL A 269 -7.99 -24.40 -11.15
C VAL A 269 -7.36 -24.39 -12.54
N ALA A 270 -8.13 -24.60 -13.60
CA ALA A 270 -7.62 -24.57 -14.97
C ALA A 270 -7.04 -23.20 -15.34
N GLY A 271 -7.75 -22.12 -15.03
CA GLY A 271 -7.25 -20.77 -15.24
C GLY A 271 -5.99 -20.48 -14.43
N ALA A 272 -5.91 -20.97 -13.19
CA ALA A 272 -4.76 -20.77 -12.32
C ALA A 272 -3.53 -21.51 -12.84
N LEU A 273 -3.70 -22.71 -13.38
CA LEU A 273 -2.63 -23.47 -14.01
C LEU A 273 -2.08 -22.74 -15.24
N ILE A 274 -2.98 -22.28 -16.13
CA ILE A 274 -2.61 -21.51 -17.32
C ILE A 274 -1.85 -20.24 -16.92
N ALA A 275 -2.42 -19.43 -16.02
CA ALA A 275 -1.79 -18.20 -15.55
C ALA A 275 -0.41 -18.47 -14.94
N SER A 276 -0.29 -19.47 -14.08
CA SER A 276 0.97 -19.78 -13.39
C SER A 276 2.04 -20.29 -14.35
N LEU A 277 1.67 -21.11 -15.33
CA LEU A 277 2.58 -21.55 -16.39
C LEU A 277 3.03 -20.37 -17.26
N SER A 278 2.10 -19.53 -17.70
CA SER A 278 2.41 -18.35 -18.52
C SER A 278 3.34 -17.37 -17.80
N PHE A 279 3.06 -17.06 -16.53
CA PHE A 279 3.93 -16.20 -15.73
C PHE A 279 5.29 -16.85 -15.45
N SER A 280 5.35 -18.17 -15.25
CA SER A 280 6.61 -18.88 -15.05
C SER A 280 7.47 -18.85 -16.30
N LEU A 281 6.87 -19.02 -17.48
CA LEU A 281 7.56 -18.91 -18.76
C LEU A 281 8.07 -17.49 -18.99
N LEU A 282 7.24 -16.48 -18.70
CA LEU A 282 7.65 -15.08 -18.81
C LEU A 282 8.82 -14.77 -17.86
N LEU A 283 8.73 -15.20 -16.60
CA LEU A 283 9.79 -14.99 -15.61
C LEU A 283 11.08 -15.72 -16.01
N TYR A 284 10.98 -16.94 -16.55
CA TYR A 284 12.13 -17.68 -17.09
C TYR A 284 12.81 -16.91 -18.23
N ILE A 285 12.04 -16.40 -19.20
CA ILE A 285 12.55 -15.60 -20.31
C ILE A 285 13.22 -14.32 -19.79
N VAL A 286 12.58 -13.61 -18.85
CA VAL A 286 13.11 -12.37 -18.28
C VAL A 286 14.41 -12.63 -17.52
N ILE A 287 14.46 -13.61 -16.62
CA ILE A 287 15.68 -13.89 -15.82
C ILE A 287 16.83 -14.34 -16.72
N THR A 288 16.56 -15.23 -17.68
CA THR A 288 17.59 -15.75 -18.58
C THR A 288 18.21 -14.64 -19.44
N ASN A 289 17.40 -13.68 -19.89
CA ASN A 289 17.86 -12.58 -20.73
C ASN A 289 18.40 -11.36 -19.96
N SER A 290 18.03 -11.18 -18.69
CA SER A 290 18.45 -10.01 -17.89
C SER A 290 19.76 -10.21 -17.14
N ASN A 291 20.04 -11.43 -16.67
CA ASN A 291 21.17 -11.68 -15.78
C ASN A 291 22.34 -12.42 -16.46
N GLY A 292 22.27 -12.65 -17.78
CA GLY A 292 23.25 -13.48 -18.51
C GLY A 292 23.38 -14.90 -17.95
N THR A 293 22.43 -15.32 -17.10
CA THR A 293 22.47 -16.58 -16.37
C THR A 293 21.56 -17.57 -17.06
N VAL A 294 22.12 -18.69 -17.54
CA VAL A 294 21.30 -19.76 -18.14
C VAL A 294 20.62 -20.53 -17.01
N LEU A 295 19.32 -20.30 -16.81
CA LEU A 295 18.52 -21.10 -15.90
C LEU A 295 18.16 -22.45 -16.55
N PRO A 296 18.22 -23.56 -15.81
CA PRO A 296 17.69 -24.83 -16.31
C PRO A 296 16.17 -24.76 -16.51
N TRP A 297 15.65 -25.30 -17.61
CA TRP A 297 14.22 -25.28 -17.93
C TRP A 297 13.35 -25.97 -16.86
N GLN A 298 13.95 -26.87 -16.08
CA GLN A 298 13.35 -27.57 -14.94
C GLN A 298 12.91 -26.63 -13.80
N VAL A 299 13.32 -25.35 -13.83
CA VAL A 299 12.84 -24.31 -12.91
C VAL A 299 11.39 -23.93 -13.18
N ILE A 300 10.90 -24.06 -14.43
CA ILE A 300 9.55 -23.64 -14.83
C ILE A 300 8.46 -24.39 -14.03
N PRO A 301 8.49 -25.73 -13.87
CA PRO A 301 7.56 -26.44 -12.99
C PRO A 301 7.57 -25.93 -11.54
N GLY A 302 8.76 -25.64 -10.99
CA GLY A 302 8.90 -25.11 -9.63
C GLY A 302 8.25 -23.74 -9.47
N LEU A 303 8.49 -22.83 -10.42
CA LEU A 303 7.84 -21.52 -10.48
C LEU A 303 6.32 -21.65 -10.66
N THR A 304 5.87 -22.60 -11.47
CA THR A 304 4.44 -22.82 -11.72
C THR A 304 3.74 -23.28 -10.46
N LEU A 305 4.33 -24.25 -9.75
CA LEU A 305 3.83 -24.72 -8.45
C LEU A 305 3.79 -23.60 -7.42
N PHE A 306 4.81 -22.74 -7.41
CA PHE A 306 4.89 -21.58 -6.52
C PHE A 306 3.82 -20.52 -6.81
N LEU A 307 3.57 -20.21 -8.08
CA LEU A 307 2.60 -19.18 -8.49
C LEU A 307 1.16 -19.69 -8.45
N PHE A 308 0.94 -21.01 -8.49
CA PHE A 308 -0.39 -21.62 -8.55
C PHE A 308 -1.34 -21.20 -7.41
N PRO A 309 -0.93 -21.18 -6.13
CA PRO A 309 -1.79 -20.67 -5.05
C PRO A 309 -2.20 -19.19 -5.23
N LEU A 310 -1.29 -18.35 -5.76
CA LEU A 310 -1.54 -16.93 -5.97
C LEU A 310 -2.51 -16.72 -7.13
N SER A 311 -2.29 -17.42 -8.25
CA SER A 311 -3.19 -17.40 -9.41
C SER A 311 -4.59 -17.92 -9.05
N THR A 312 -4.65 -18.97 -8.22
CA THR A 312 -5.92 -19.53 -7.70
C THR A 312 -6.65 -18.51 -6.85
N LEU A 313 -5.95 -17.84 -5.93
CA LEU A 313 -6.54 -16.81 -5.07
C LEU A 313 -7.02 -15.60 -5.88
N TYR A 314 -6.23 -15.14 -6.83
CA TYR A 314 -6.58 -14.05 -7.74
C TYR A 314 -7.87 -14.38 -8.51
N LEU A 315 -7.93 -15.55 -9.16
CA LEU A 315 -9.10 -15.95 -9.93
C LEU A 315 -10.33 -16.14 -9.05
N ARG A 316 -10.17 -16.70 -7.84
CA ARG A 316 -11.27 -16.80 -6.88
C ARG A 316 -11.86 -15.44 -6.53
N PHE A 317 -11.02 -14.43 -6.30
CA PHE A 317 -11.47 -13.06 -6.04
C PHE A 317 -12.05 -12.37 -7.29
N TYR A 318 -11.45 -12.61 -8.46
CA TYR A 318 -11.94 -12.12 -9.75
C TYR A 318 -13.35 -12.61 -10.05
N PHE A 319 -13.61 -13.92 -9.91
CA PHE A 319 -14.95 -14.47 -10.15
C PHE A 319 -15.96 -14.10 -9.07
N LYS A 320 -15.50 -13.80 -7.85
CA LYS A 320 -16.36 -13.28 -6.78
C LYS A 320 -16.80 -11.84 -7.07
N ASP A 321 -15.86 -10.98 -7.44
CA ASP A 321 -16.11 -9.56 -7.68
C ASP A 321 -15.08 -8.97 -8.64
N LYS A 322 -15.44 -8.94 -9.93
CA LYS A 322 -14.56 -8.49 -11.02
C LYS A 322 -14.14 -7.04 -10.85
N LYS A 323 -15.06 -6.15 -10.47
CA LYS A 323 -14.78 -4.72 -10.33
C LYS A 323 -13.84 -4.47 -9.16
N ARG A 324 -14.09 -5.11 -8.01
CA ARG A 324 -13.20 -4.98 -6.86
C ARG A 324 -11.82 -5.55 -7.16
N MET A 325 -11.75 -6.65 -7.90
CA MET A 325 -10.48 -7.20 -8.37
C MET A 325 -9.75 -6.24 -9.32
N LEU A 326 -10.45 -5.58 -10.25
CA LEU A 326 -9.88 -4.53 -11.11
C LEU A 326 -9.28 -3.39 -10.28
N VAL A 327 -10.03 -2.86 -9.31
CA VAL A 327 -9.55 -1.80 -8.41
C VAL A 327 -8.31 -2.27 -7.63
N ALA A 328 -8.31 -3.51 -7.15
CA ALA A 328 -7.19 -4.07 -6.42
C ALA A 328 -5.95 -4.24 -7.32
N THR A 329 -6.14 -4.64 -8.58
CA THR A 329 -5.08 -4.73 -9.59
C THR A 329 -4.50 -3.37 -9.94
N LEU A 330 -5.32 -2.34 -10.13
CA LEU A 330 -4.85 -0.96 -10.36
C LEU A 330 -4.12 -0.39 -9.14
N THR A 331 -4.61 -0.65 -7.93
CA THR A 331 -3.95 -0.19 -6.70
C THR A 331 -2.62 -0.92 -6.51
N GLY A 332 -2.61 -2.23 -6.71
CA GLY A 332 -1.41 -3.05 -6.69
C GLY A 332 -0.40 -2.58 -7.74
N SER A 333 -0.83 -2.23 -8.97
CA SER A 333 0.09 -1.75 -10.00
C SER A 333 0.75 -0.44 -9.57
N CYS A 334 0.00 0.49 -8.97
CA CYS A 334 0.59 1.71 -8.42
C CYS A 334 1.65 1.40 -7.35
N PHE A 335 1.37 0.44 -6.46
CA PHE A 335 2.34 0.01 -5.45
C PHE A 335 3.58 -0.66 -6.07
N GLY A 336 3.40 -1.57 -7.03
CA GLY A 336 4.52 -2.18 -7.75
C GLY A 336 5.41 -1.14 -8.44
N MET A 337 4.79 -0.22 -9.18
CA MET A 337 5.48 0.69 -10.07
C MET A 337 6.31 1.77 -9.37
N ILE A 338 6.14 2.00 -8.06
CA ILE A 338 7.05 2.89 -7.32
C ILE A 338 8.47 2.29 -7.21
N HIS A 339 8.58 0.96 -7.34
CA HIS A 339 9.81 0.18 -7.20
C HIS A 339 10.45 -0.17 -8.55
N ILE A 340 10.12 0.56 -9.63
CA ILE A 340 10.47 0.19 -11.02
C ILE A 340 11.98 0.00 -11.28
N ASN A 341 12.86 0.52 -10.44
CA ASN A 341 14.30 0.25 -10.48
C ASN A 341 14.67 -1.18 -10.03
N SER A 342 13.73 -1.95 -9.50
CA SER A 342 13.90 -3.33 -9.03
C SER A 342 12.71 -4.19 -9.42
N TYR A 343 12.77 -4.85 -10.57
CA TYR A 343 11.64 -5.64 -11.10
C TYR A 343 11.20 -6.80 -10.19
N GLY A 344 12.13 -7.39 -9.45
CA GLY A 344 11.79 -8.38 -8.41
C GLY A 344 10.93 -7.77 -7.30
N LEU A 345 11.27 -6.56 -6.86
CA LEU A 345 10.48 -5.83 -5.87
C LEU A 345 9.13 -5.36 -6.44
N VAL A 346 9.09 -4.89 -7.70
CA VAL A 346 7.84 -4.58 -8.43
C VAL A 346 6.90 -5.77 -8.41
N ALA A 347 7.36 -6.96 -8.79
CA ALA A 347 6.50 -8.15 -8.88
C ALA A 347 5.91 -8.52 -7.51
N VAL A 348 6.72 -8.53 -6.45
CA VAL A 348 6.26 -8.89 -5.10
C VAL A 348 5.32 -7.84 -4.53
N THR A 349 5.65 -6.55 -4.66
CA THR A 349 4.81 -5.45 -4.16
C THR A 349 3.53 -5.28 -4.97
N PHE A 350 3.55 -5.59 -6.27
CA PHE A 350 2.36 -5.68 -7.11
C PHE A 350 1.38 -6.75 -6.60
N LEU A 351 1.86 -7.99 -6.45
CA LEU A 351 1.05 -9.11 -5.97
C LEU A 351 0.55 -8.88 -4.54
N LEU A 352 1.42 -8.40 -3.65
CA LEU A 352 1.02 -8.06 -2.29
C LEU A 352 -0.01 -6.93 -2.26
N GLY A 353 0.23 -5.88 -3.04
CA GLY A 353 -0.65 -4.73 -3.18
C GLY A 353 -2.04 -5.13 -3.66
N ILE A 354 -2.15 -6.07 -4.60
CA ILE A 354 -3.42 -6.63 -5.04
C ILE A 354 -4.22 -7.20 -3.87
N PHE A 355 -3.66 -8.16 -3.13
CA PHE A 355 -4.42 -8.88 -2.12
C PHE A 355 -4.72 -8.03 -0.89
N LEU A 356 -3.77 -7.19 -0.46
CA LEU A 356 -3.99 -6.26 0.65
C LEU A 356 -5.05 -5.22 0.29
N SER A 357 -4.97 -4.62 -0.90
CA SER A 357 -5.96 -3.63 -1.36
C SER A 357 -7.34 -4.27 -1.47
N TYR A 358 -7.43 -5.48 -2.05
CA TYR A 358 -8.71 -6.18 -2.16
C TYR A 358 -9.37 -6.32 -0.80
N VAL A 359 -8.66 -6.81 0.22
CA VAL A 359 -9.20 -6.98 1.57
C VAL A 359 -9.52 -5.64 2.25
N PHE A 360 -8.63 -4.65 2.10
CA PHE A 360 -8.74 -3.33 2.73
C PHE A 360 -9.96 -2.51 2.27
N MET A 361 -10.49 -2.79 1.07
CA MET A 361 -11.68 -2.10 0.56
C MET A 361 -12.93 -2.34 1.41
N GLU A 362 -13.04 -3.47 2.12
CA GLU A 362 -14.15 -3.73 3.05
C GLU A 362 -13.92 -3.02 4.39
N GLU A 363 -14.93 -2.25 4.85
CA GLU A 363 -14.86 -1.48 6.10
C GLU A 363 -14.43 -2.31 7.32
N ARG A 364 -14.90 -3.56 7.44
CA ARG A 364 -14.54 -4.47 8.55
C ARG A 364 -13.06 -4.88 8.59
N ASN A 365 -12.32 -4.68 7.50
CA ASN A 365 -10.91 -5.02 7.38
C ASN A 365 -10.02 -3.79 7.17
N ARG A 366 -10.61 -2.60 7.07
CA ARG A 366 -9.92 -1.36 6.76
C ARG A 366 -9.19 -0.83 7.97
N ASN A 367 -7.92 -1.18 8.12
CA ASN A 367 -7.08 -0.81 9.26
C ASN A 367 -5.62 -0.70 8.85
N LEU A 368 -5.07 0.51 8.82
CA LEU A 368 -3.71 0.73 8.32
C LEU A 368 -2.63 0.12 9.23
N VAL A 369 -2.86 0.10 10.54
CA VAL A 369 -1.87 -0.46 11.48
C VAL A 369 -1.79 -1.97 11.31
N ALA A 370 -2.92 -2.66 11.12
CA ALA A 370 -2.93 -4.08 10.80
C ALA A 370 -2.19 -4.39 9.48
N LEU A 371 -2.38 -3.57 8.45
CA LEU A 371 -1.63 -3.69 7.19
C LEU A 371 -0.14 -3.36 7.38
N GLY A 372 0.20 -2.41 8.25
CA GLY A 372 1.57 -2.07 8.61
C GLY A 372 2.31 -3.28 9.22
N PHE A 373 1.67 -4.02 10.13
CA PHE A 373 2.24 -5.27 10.65
C PHE A 373 2.50 -6.31 9.57
N ILE A 374 1.58 -6.44 8.62
CA ILE A 374 1.69 -7.44 7.55
C ILE A 374 2.76 -7.05 6.54
N HIS A 375 2.83 -5.77 6.21
CA HIS A 375 3.92 -5.21 5.44
C HIS A 375 5.25 -5.47 6.17
N GLY A 376 5.33 -5.19 7.47
CA GLY A 376 6.51 -5.46 8.29
C GLY A 376 6.93 -6.92 8.25
N LEU A 377 5.98 -7.85 8.44
CA LEU A 377 6.22 -9.28 8.36
C LEU A 377 6.78 -9.67 6.99
N LEU A 378 6.06 -9.37 5.91
CA LEU A 378 6.40 -9.83 4.57
C LEU A 378 7.62 -9.12 4.00
N GLY A 379 7.72 -7.81 4.18
CA GLY A 379 8.86 -7.00 3.74
C GLY A 379 10.16 -7.42 4.43
N SER A 380 10.13 -7.64 5.76
CA SER A 380 11.32 -8.09 6.49
C SER A 380 11.71 -9.51 6.12
N SER A 381 10.72 -10.40 5.94
CA SER A 381 10.98 -11.77 5.49
C SER A 381 11.61 -11.78 4.11
N PHE A 382 11.02 -11.05 3.16
CA PHE A 382 11.52 -10.96 1.80
C PHE A 382 12.92 -10.33 1.79
N SER A 383 13.18 -9.29 2.59
CA SER A 383 14.49 -8.65 2.67
C SER A 383 15.55 -9.59 3.24
N GLN A 384 15.22 -10.32 4.30
CA GLN A 384 16.14 -11.26 4.95
C GLN A 384 16.57 -12.38 4.00
N PHE A 385 15.63 -12.90 3.19
CA PHE A 385 15.88 -14.04 2.31
C PHE A 385 16.30 -13.66 0.88
N PHE A 386 16.02 -12.45 0.40
CA PHE A 386 16.22 -12.08 -1.00
C PHE A 386 17.04 -10.81 -1.24
N SER A 387 17.64 -10.17 -0.23
CA SER A 387 18.41 -8.91 -0.40
C SER A 387 19.93 -9.01 -0.17
N LYS A 388 20.66 -8.01 -0.70
CA LYS A 388 22.08 -7.68 -0.42
C LYS A 388 23.08 -8.82 -0.62
N GLY A 389 23.07 -9.43 -1.80
CA GLY A 389 24.03 -10.47 -2.21
C GLY A 389 23.81 -11.84 -1.57
N ARG A 390 22.97 -11.92 -0.52
CA ARG A 390 22.64 -13.18 0.18
C ARG A 390 21.77 -14.12 -0.63
N ALA A 391 21.21 -13.62 -1.72
CA ALA A 391 20.22 -14.31 -2.53
C ALA A 391 20.75 -14.78 -3.88
N GLY A 392 22.06 -14.67 -4.15
CA GLY A 392 22.66 -15.10 -5.42
C GLY A 392 21.91 -14.53 -6.63
N ALA A 393 21.52 -15.40 -7.57
CA ALA A 393 20.83 -15.03 -8.80
C ALA A 393 19.42 -14.42 -8.63
N LEU A 394 18.82 -14.49 -7.43
CA LEU A 394 17.51 -13.87 -7.11
C LEU A 394 17.67 -12.66 -6.19
N ASN A 395 18.83 -12.01 -6.19
CA ASN A 395 19.04 -10.78 -5.44
C ASN A 395 18.09 -9.69 -5.89
N VAL A 396 17.31 -9.18 -4.94
CA VAL A 396 16.39 -8.06 -5.13
C VAL A 396 16.99 -6.82 -4.48
N ASP A 397 17.14 -5.76 -5.27
CA ASP A 397 17.47 -4.45 -4.75
C ASP A 397 16.24 -3.80 -4.10
N TYR A 398 16.45 -3.14 -2.97
CA TYR A 398 15.44 -2.42 -2.20
C TYR A 398 15.55 -0.91 -2.37
N GLY A 399 16.45 -0.43 -3.24
CA GLY A 399 16.45 0.95 -3.70
C GLY A 399 15.07 1.35 -4.24
N VAL A 400 14.68 2.60 -4.00
CA VAL A 400 13.44 3.17 -4.54
C VAL A 400 13.76 4.46 -5.28
N GLY A 401 13.27 4.54 -6.52
CA GLY A 401 13.45 5.73 -7.35
C GLY A 401 14.78 5.76 -8.10
N PRO A 402 14.97 6.82 -8.90
CA PRO A 402 15.98 6.87 -9.96
C PRO A 402 17.43 6.91 -9.46
N TRP A 403 17.65 7.31 -8.20
CA TRP A 403 18.97 7.44 -7.58
C TRP A 403 19.67 6.11 -7.31
N ASN A 404 18.97 4.99 -7.45
CA ASN A 404 19.49 3.65 -7.20
C ASN A 404 19.72 2.88 -8.51
N VAL A 405 19.78 3.58 -9.65
CA VAL A 405 20.12 2.95 -10.93
C VAL A 405 21.64 2.91 -11.05
N ASP A 406 22.20 1.70 -11.05
CA ASP A 406 23.66 1.50 -11.07
C ASP A 406 24.31 1.96 -12.39
N ASN A 407 23.65 1.72 -13.53
CA ASN A 407 24.13 2.10 -14.86
C ASN A 407 23.06 2.95 -15.57
N PRO A 408 23.07 4.28 -15.40
CA PRO A 408 22.04 5.13 -15.98
C PRO A 408 22.14 5.22 -17.52
N GLY A 409 21.10 4.79 -18.22
CA GLY A 409 20.93 4.95 -19.67
C GLY A 409 19.50 5.35 -20.05
N TRP A 410 19.29 5.73 -21.32
CA TRP A 410 17.98 6.14 -21.83
C TRP A 410 16.98 4.98 -21.91
N GLU A 411 17.48 3.76 -22.10
CA GLU A 411 16.71 2.52 -22.10
C GLU A 411 15.96 2.29 -20.78
N THR A 412 16.49 2.77 -19.67
CA THR A 412 15.82 2.73 -18.35
C THR A 412 14.50 3.49 -18.35
N LEU A 413 14.31 4.46 -19.26
CA LEU A 413 13.06 5.22 -19.37
C LEU A 413 11.96 4.52 -20.15
N ILE A 414 12.25 3.45 -20.90
CA ILE A 414 11.25 2.77 -21.75
C ILE A 414 10.07 2.30 -20.90
N PHE A 415 10.33 1.56 -19.82
CA PHE A 415 9.26 1.02 -18.98
C PHE A 415 8.52 2.10 -18.17
N PRO A 416 9.18 3.07 -17.51
CA PRO A 416 8.49 4.22 -16.91
C PRO A 416 7.59 4.99 -17.90
N ALA A 417 8.07 5.22 -19.13
CA ALA A 417 7.30 5.92 -20.16
C ALA A 417 6.05 5.11 -20.57
N LEU A 418 6.18 3.79 -20.76
CA LEU A 418 5.03 2.92 -21.02
C LEU A 418 4.01 2.96 -19.87
N CYS A 419 4.46 3.02 -18.62
CA CYS A 419 3.56 3.15 -17.49
C CYS A 419 2.86 4.52 -17.44
N LEU A 420 3.56 5.60 -17.74
CA LEU A 420 2.96 6.94 -17.88
C LEU A 420 1.88 6.94 -18.97
N LEU A 421 2.17 6.36 -20.13
CA LEU A 421 1.22 6.22 -21.23
C LEU A 421 0.02 5.34 -20.84
N PHE A 422 0.25 4.25 -20.10
CA PHE A 422 -0.81 3.37 -19.61
C PHE A 422 -1.77 4.09 -18.65
N TYR A 423 -1.25 4.73 -17.61
CA TYR A 423 -2.07 5.44 -16.63
C TYR A 423 -2.74 6.68 -17.24
N GLY A 424 -2.04 7.45 -18.07
CA GLY A 424 -2.63 8.55 -18.84
C GLY A 424 -3.70 8.07 -19.82
N GLY A 425 -3.46 6.94 -20.48
CA GLY A 425 -4.40 6.28 -21.37
C GLY A 425 -5.68 5.84 -20.66
N ILE A 426 -5.59 5.31 -19.44
CA ILE A 426 -6.76 4.99 -18.60
C ILE A 426 -7.59 6.24 -18.34
N ILE A 427 -6.96 7.36 -17.99
CA ILE A 427 -7.65 8.64 -17.73
C ILE A 427 -8.41 9.07 -18.99
N VAL A 428 -7.71 9.16 -20.13
CA VAL A 428 -8.30 9.59 -21.41
C VAL A 428 -9.42 8.65 -21.85
N TRP A 429 -9.20 7.34 -21.78
CA TRP A 429 -10.20 6.34 -22.14
C TRP A 429 -11.46 6.48 -21.29
N TYR A 430 -11.31 6.62 -19.97
CA TYR A 430 -12.45 6.68 -19.07
C TYR A 430 -13.29 7.94 -19.28
N PHE A 431 -12.66 9.10 -19.52
CA PHE A 431 -13.40 10.33 -19.86
C PHE A 431 -14.14 10.22 -21.19
N ARG A 432 -13.53 9.58 -22.20
CA ARG A 432 -14.18 9.36 -23.50
C ARG A 432 -15.35 8.39 -23.39
N SER A 433 -15.22 7.31 -22.65
CA SER A 433 -16.31 6.34 -22.44
C SER A 433 -17.46 6.91 -21.61
N ALA A 434 -17.16 7.82 -20.68
CA ALA A 434 -18.17 8.51 -19.88
C ALA A 434 -19.06 9.45 -20.70
N SER A 435 -18.47 10.19 -21.65
CA SER A 435 -19.23 11.07 -22.55
C SER A 435 -20.25 10.33 -23.43
N PHE A 436 -20.11 9.00 -23.60
CA PHE A 436 -21.09 8.17 -24.32
C PHE A 436 -22.27 7.69 -23.46
N HIS A 437 -22.15 7.69 -22.12
CA HIS A 437 -23.22 7.21 -21.22
C HIS A 437 -23.97 8.34 -20.51
N GLU A 438 -23.45 9.56 -20.46
CA GLU A 438 -24.22 10.73 -19.97
C GLU A 438 -25.32 11.18 -20.95
N THR A 439 -25.31 10.70 -22.19
CA THR A 439 -26.44 10.86 -23.13
C THR A 439 -27.60 9.89 -22.87
N GLU A 440 -27.44 8.92 -21.96
CA GLU A 440 -28.47 7.93 -21.58
C GLU A 440 -28.88 8.02 -20.10
N THR A 441 -28.72 9.17 -19.44
CA THR A 441 -29.53 9.41 -18.23
C THR A 441 -30.99 9.60 -18.63
N PRO A 442 -31.94 8.78 -18.13
CA PRO A 442 -33.34 9.08 -18.31
C PRO A 442 -33.64 10.38 -17.57
N ARG A 443 -33.86 11.46 -18.33
CA ARG A 443 -34.78 12.51 -17.88
C ARG A 443 -36.11 11.80 -17.64
N ASN A 444 -36.72 12.04 -16.48
CA ASN A 444 -38.02 11.56 -16.03
C ASN A 444 -37.99 10.28 -15.19
N LEU A 445 -37.83 10.47 -13.87
CA LEU A 445 -38.55 9.69 -12.86
C LEU A 445 -38.78 10.56 -11.61
N LEU A 446 -39.31 11.77 -11.80
CA LEU A 446 -40.02 12.57 -10.80
C LEU A 446 -40.95 13.53 -11.54
N SER A 447 -42.04 12.98 -12.08
CA SER A 447 -43.31 13.65 -12.30
C SER A 447 -44.34 12.96 -11.43
#